data_AF-S9SDW0-F1
#
_entry.id   AF-S9SDW0-F1
#
_cell.length_a   1.000
_cell.length_b   1.000
_cell.length_c   1.000
_cell.angle_alpha   90.00
_cell.angle_beta   90.00
_cell.angle_gamma   90.00
#
_symmetry.space_group_name_H-M   'P 1'
#
loop_
_entity.id
_entity.type
_entity.pdbx_description
1 polymer ?
#
loop_
_entity_poly.entity_id
_entity_poly.type
_entity_poly.pdbx_seq_one_letter_code
_entity_poly.pdbx_strand_id
1 'polypeptide(L)'
;MGVDVTVLDQRSEQAPPQGAEIVSARALRPLPKLLPLVARHLAPGGTALLPKGRGWAAEVEAARAAGWRFALDSRPSATDPDARLLRLTDLESARTDA
;
A
#
# COMPACT_ATOMS: atom_id res chain seq x y z
N MET A 1 -8.84 -25.54 -5.96
CA MET A 1 -7.91 -24.97 -4.97
C MET A 1 -8.74 -24.22 -3.95
N GLY A 2 -8.64 -24.57 -2.67
CA GLY A 2 -9.26 -23.81 -1.58
C GLY A 2 -8.24 -22.80 -1.06
N VAL A 3 -8.67 -21.57 -0.83
CA VAL A 3 -7.90 -20.55 -0.11
C VAL A 3 -8.67 -20.29 1.17
N ASP A 4 -7.98 -20.23 2.30
CA ASP A 4 -8.59 -19.82 3.56
C ASP A 4 -8.89 -18.34 3.49
N VAL A 5 -10.18 -17.98 3.58
CA VAL A 5 -10.65 -16.61 3.42
C VAL A 5 -11.43 -16.20 4.65
N THR A 6 -11.01 -15.08 5.25
CA THR A 6 -11.76 -14.36 6.27
C THR A 6 -12.22 -13.03 5.69
N VAL A 7 -13.52 -12.75 5.72
CA VAL A 7 -14.09 -11.47 5.27
C VAL A 7 -14.42 -10.62 6.50
N LEU A 8 -13.84 -9.42 6.56
CA LEU A 8 -14.15 -8.42 7.58
C LEU A 8 -14.98 -7.30 6.93
N ASP A 9 -16.30 -7.30 7.14
CA ASP A 9 -17.20 -6.27 6.62
C ASP A 9 -17.17 -5.00 7.48
N GLN A 10 -16.10 -4.22 7.33
CA GLN A 10 -15.88 -2.98 8.06
C GLN A 10 -14.95 -2.05 7.28
N ARG A 11 -14.92 -0.77 7.64
CA ARG A 11 -13.96 0.17 7.04
C ARG A 11 -12.53 -0.26 7.39
N SER A 12 -11.61 -0.16 6.43
CA SER A 12 -10.21 -0.56 6.61
C SER A 12 -9.50 0.13 7.79
N GLU A 13 -9.90 1.35 8.11
CA GLU A 13 -9.44 2.15 9.24
C GLU A 13 -9.99 1.68 10.59
N GLN A 14 -11.14 1.00 10.60
CA GLN A 14 -11.78 0.46 11.80
C GLN A 14 -11.36 -0.98 12.06
N ALA A 15 -10.90 -1.69 11.04
CA ALA A 15 -10.39 -3.05 11.20
C ALA A 15 -9.21 -3.10 12.17
N PRO A 16 -9.11 -4.16 13.01
CA PRO A 16 -7.93 -4.38 13.83
C PRO A 16 -6.70 -4.56 12.93
N PRO A 17 -5.49 -4.13 13.35
CA PRO A 17 -4.26 -4.43 12.63
C PRO A 17 -4.17 -5.93 12.30
N GLN A 18 -3.93 -6.26 11.03
CA GLN A 18 -3.86 -7.65 10.59
C GLN A 18 -2.46 -8.27 10.70
N GLY A 19 -1.41 -7.45 10.79
CA GLY A 19 -0.02 -7.94 10.85
C GLY A 19 0.34 -8.81 9.64
N ALA A 20 -0.12 -8.44 8.45
CA ALA A 20 0.07 -9.23 7.25
C ALA A 20 1.48 -9.05 6.67
N GLU A 21 2.10 -10.14 6.24
CA GLU A 21 3.37 -10.12 5.50
C GLU A 21 3.23 -9.42 4.15
N ILE A 22 2.06 -9.54 3.54
CA ILE A 22 1.71 -8.91 2.25
C ILE A 22 0.39 -8.17 2.41
N VAL A 23 0.40 -6.87 2.08
CA VAL A 23 -0.83 -6.07 1.97
C VAL A 23 -1.02 -5.66 0.51
N SER A 24 -2.21 -5.89 -0.04
CA SER A 24 -2.59 -5.38 -1.35
C SER A 24 -3.87 -4.58 -1.30
N ALA A 25 -3.97 -3.57 -2.16
CA ALA A 25 -5.13 -2.69 -2.24
C ALA A 25 -5.29 -2.14 -3.66
N ARG A 26 -6.43 -2.41 -4.29
CA ARG A 26 -6.83 -1.86 -5.61
C ARG A 26 -7.94 -0.83 -5.44
N ALA A 27 -7.87 0.27 -6.20
CA ALA A 27 -8.96 1.24 -6.40
C ALA A 27 -9.47 2.01 -5.17
N LEU A 28 -8.64 2.22 -4.14
CA LEU A 28 -9.08 2.90 -2.91
C LEU A 28 -8.83 4.41 -2.89
N ARG A 29 -7.57 4.89 -2.89
CA ARG A 29 -7.19 6.31 -2.67
C ARG A 29 -5.79 6.61 -3.25
N PRO A 30 -5.41 7.89 -3.46
CA PRO A 30 -4.02 8.28 -3.74
C PRO A 30 -3.06 7.80 -2.64
N LEU A 31 -1.80 7.49 -2.98
CA LEU A 31 -0.80 6.94 -2.04
C LEU A 31 -0.74 7.68 -0.68
N PRO A 32 -0.70 9.02 -0.59
CA PRO A 32 -0.63 9.71 0.70
C PRO A 32 -1.78 9.36 1.67
N LYS A 33 -2.96 9.04 1.14
CA LYS A 33 -4.14 8.64 1.92
C LYS A 33 -4.25 7.14 2.13
N LEU A 34 -3.57 6.35 1.30
CA LEU A 34 -3.59 4.89 1.34
C LEU A 34 -2.51 4.32 2.27
N LEU A 35 -1.31 4.90 2.28
CA LEU A 35 -0.19 4.39 3.07
C LEU A 35 -0.45 4.30 4.59
N PRO A 36 -1.22 5.20 5.24
CA PRO A 36 -1.60 5.00 6.64
C PRO A 36 -2.39 3.71 6.88
N LEU A 37 -3.27 3.32 5.94
CA LEU A 37 -4.05 2.08 6.03
C LEU A 37 -3.17 0.85 5.75
N VAL A 38 -2.25 0.96 4.80
CA VAL A 38 -1.28 -0.09 4.50
C VAL A 38 -0.39 -0.34 5.72
N ALA A 39 0.23 0.71 6.25
CA ALA A 39 1.13 0.63 7.41
C ALA A 39 0.44 0.05 8.65
N ARG A 40 -0.85 0.38 8.87
CA ARG A 40 -1.66 -0.19 9.96
C ARG A 40 -1.74 -1.72 9.90
N HIS A 41 -1.83 -2.29 8.71
CA HIS A 41 -2.08 -3.72 8.51
C HIS A 41 -0.84 -4.51 8.15
N LEU A 42 0.25 -3.85 7.76
CA LEU A 42 1.51 -4.46 7.35
C LEU A 42 2.33 -4.85 8.58
N ALA A 43 2.83 -6.08 8.60
CA ALA A 43 3.83 -6.49 9.58
C ALA A 43 5.16 -5.74 9.38
N PRO A 44 6.00 -5.59 10.44
CA PRO A 44 7.39 -5.16 10.26
C PRO A 44 8.11 -6.03 9.22
N GLY A 45 8.81 -5.39 8.27
CA GLY A 45 9.47 -6.09 7.16
C GLY A 45 8.52 -6.60 6.06
N GLY A 46 7.22 -6.35 6.16
CA GLY A 46 6.23 -6.74 5.17
C GLY A 46 6.37 -5.99 3.84
N THR A 47 5.68 -6.50 2.81
CA THR A 47 5.63 -5.90 1.47
C THR A 47 4.23 -5.40 1.11
N ALA A 48 4.12 -4.17 0.61
CA ALA A 48 2.88 -3.66 0.04
C ALA A 48 2.87 -3.81 -1.50
N LEU A 49 1.82 -4.41 -2.04
CA LEU A 49 1.60 -4.59 -3.47
C LEU A 49 0.40 -3.76 -3.93
N LEU A 50 0.66 -2.61 -4.55
CA LEU A 50 -0.34 -1.58 -4.81
C LEU A 50 -0.50 -1.35 -6.32
N PRO A 51 -1.54 -1.93 -6.95
CA PRO A 51 -1.92 -1.57 -8.31
C PRO A 51 -2.32 -0.09 -8.39
N LYS A 52 -1.64 0.69 -9.25
CA LYS A 52 -1.89 2.11 -9.48
C LYS A 52 -2.02 2.39 -10.97
N GLY A 53 -2.91 3.32 -11.31
CA GLY A 53 -3.10 3.77 -12.69
C GLY A 53 -2.03 4.78 -13.14
N ARG A 54 -2.25 5.43 -14.28
CA ARG A 54 -1.35 6.43 -14.89
C ARG A 54 -0.78 7.52 -13.97
N GLY A 55 -1.50 7.87 -12.89
CA GLY A 55 -1.07 8.87 -11.90
C GLY A 55 -0.05 8.39 -10.88
N TRP A 56 0.40 7.13 -10.94
CA TRP A 56 1.22 6.50 -9.91
C TRP A 56 2.50 7.28 -9.55
N ALA A 57 3.19 7.86 -10.54
CA ALA A 57 4.44 8.57 -10.31
C ALA A 57 4.22 9.83 -9.47
N ALA A 58 3.20 10.62 -9.81
CA ALA A 58 2.82 11.81 -9.04
C ALA A 58 2.35 11.44 -7.63
N GLU A 59 1.65 10.32 -7.47
CA GLU A 59 1.27 9.81 -6.15
C GLU A 59 2.47 9.41 -5.29
N VAL A 60 3.52 8.82 -5.90
CA VAL A 60 4.76 8.44 -5.20
C VAL A 60 5.46 9.69 -4.67
N GLU A 61 5.61 10.71 -5.51
CA GLU A 61 6.22 11.98 -5.11
C GLU A 61 5.39 12.66 -4.01
N ALA A 62 4.07 12.69 -4.15
CA ALA A 62 3.19 13.23 -3.12
C ALA A 62 3.29 12.48 -1.78
N ALA A 63 3.47 11.15 -1.82
CA ALA A 63 3.64 10.35 -0.62
C ALA A 63 4.97 10.65 0.08
N ARG A 64 6.05 10.77 -0.70
CA ARG A 64 7.38 11.17 -0.20
C ARG A 64 7.35 12.57 0.41
N ALA A 65 6.71 13.52 -0.27
CA ALA A 65 6.51 14.89 0.23
C ALA A 65 5.68 14.94 1.52
N ALA A 66 4.74 14.00 1.70
CA ALA A 66 3.97 13.85 2.93
C ALA A 66 4.75 13.16 4.08
N GLY A 67 6.05 12.88 3.88
CA GLY A 67 6.93 12.32 4.91
C GLY A 67 6.99 10.79 4.94
N TRP A 68 6.48 10.10 3.93
CA TRP A 68 6.65 8.65 3.82
C TRP A 68 8.01 8.28 3.25
N ARG A 69 8.64 7.27 3.83
CA ARG A 69 9.87 6.64 3.36
C ARG A 69 9.55 5.19 3.01
N PHE A 70 10.08 4.74 1.87
CA PHE A 70 9.92 3.37 1.37
C PHE A 70 10.87 3.13 0.21
N ALA A 71 11.32 1.88 0.07
CA ALA A 71 11.88 1.40 -1.18
C ALA A 71 10.75 1.11 -2.18
N LEU A 72 10.98 1.42 -3.46
CA LEU A 72 9.99 1.27 -4.53
C LEU A 72 10.57 0.42 -5.66
N ASP A 73 9.92 -0.69 -5.97
CA ASP A 73 10.04 -1.40 -7.25
C ASP A 73 8.71 -1.23 -8.02
N SER A 74 8.77 -0.75 -9.26
CA SER A 74 7.57 -0.55 -10.09
C SER A 74 7.60 -1.48 -11.29
N ARG A 75 6.51 -2.21 -11.50
CA ARG A 75 6.37 -3.15 -12.62
C ARG A 75 5.25 -2.68 -13.57
N PRO A 76 5.43 -2.76 -14.89
CA PRO A 76 4.34 -2.56 -15.85
C PRO A 76 3.11 -3.40 -15.49
N SER A 77 1.92 -2.80 -15.57
CA SER A 77 0.69 -3.58 -15.46
C SER A 77 0.52 -4.44 -16.72
N ALA A 78 0.04 -5.66 -16.54
CA ALA A 78 -0.21 -6.59 -17.65
C ALA A 78 -1.42 -6.18 -18.51
N THR A 79 -2.31 -5.33 -17.98
CA THR A 79 -3.60 -5.02 -18.61
C THR A 79 -3.76 -3.56 -19.03
N ASP A 80 -2.87 -2.67 -18.58
CA ASP A 80 -2.92 -1.24 -18.90
C ASP A 80 -1.47 -0.70 -18.98
N PRO A 81 -1.00 -0.24 -20.16
CA PRO A 81 0.39 0.18 -20.36
C PRO A 81 0.78 1.39 -19.52
N ASP A 82 -0.17 2.21 -19.09
CA ASP A 82 0.08 3.40 -18.26
C ASP A 82 -0.01 3.08 -16.76
N ALA A 83 -0.56 1.92 -16.39
CA ALA A 83 -0.63 1.47 -15.01
C ALA A 83 0.65 0.74 -14.57
N ARG A 84 0.89 0.73 -13.25
CA ARG A 84 1.99 0.02 -12.61
C ARG A 84 1.51 -0.76 -11.39
N LEU A 85 2.10 -1.93 -11.16
CA LEU A 85 2.10 -2.56 -9.84
C LEU A 85 3.28 -1.99 -9.06
N LEU A 86 3.01 -1.28 -7.97
CA LEU A 86 4.04 -0.79 -7.07
C LEU A 86 4.29 -1.82 -5.98
N ARG A 87 5.55 -2.21 -5.79
CA ARG A 87 6.02 -2.99 -4.66
C ARG A 87 6.78 -2.07 -3.73
N LEU A 88 6.24 -1.86 -2.52
CA LEU A 88 6.86 -1.04 -1.48
C LEU A 88 7.38 -1.92 -0.35
N THR A 89 8.61 -1.66 0.09
CA THR A 89 9.22 -2.23 1.29
C THR A 89 9.78 -1.12 2.18
N ASP A 90 10.14 -1.44 3.42
CA ASP A 90 10.74 -0.49 4.36
C ASP A 90 9.83 0.74 4.57
N LEU A 91 8.52 0.48 4.68
CA LEU A 91 7.50 1.52 4.74
C LEU A 91 7.47 2.17 6.12
N GLU A 92 7.87 3.43 6.17
CA GLU A 92 7.96 4.22 7.39
C GLU A 92 7.30 5.58 7.22
N SER A 93 6.71 6.10 8.29
CA SER A 93 6.18 7.47 8.32
C SER A 93 7.12 8.36 9.13
N ALA A 94 7.35 9.60 8.69
CA ALA A 94 8.14 10.59 9.44
C ALA A 94 7.53 10.99 10.79
N ARG A 95 6.33 10.49 11.13
CA ARG A 95 5.71 10.64 12.46
C ARG A 95 5.79 9.31 13.19
N THR A 96 7.01 8.91 13.55
CA THR A 96 7.22 7.90 14.59
C THR A 96 7.86 8.63 15.77
N ASP A 97 7.05 9.42 16.47
CA ASP A 97 7.37 10.01 17.78
C ASP A 97 6.05 10.21 18.54
N ALA A 98 5.70 9.21 19.36
CA ALA A 98 4.91 9.33 20.59
C ALA A 98 5.15 8.09 21.44
#